data_AF-A0A958GLA0-F1
#
_entry.id   AF-A0A958GLA0-F1
#
_cell.length_a   1.000
_cell.length_b   1.000
_cell.length_c   1.000
_cell.angle_alpha   90.00
_cell.angle_beta   90.00
_cell.angle_gamma   90.00
#
_symmetry.space_group_name_H-M   'P 1'
#
loop_
_entity.id
_entity.type
_entity.pdbx_description
1 polymer ?
#
loop_
_entity_poly.entity_id
_entity_poly.type
_entity_poly.pdbx_seq_one_letter_code
_entity_poly.pdbx_strand_id
1 'polypeptide(L)'
;PEAERFRQYIESPVLTGIEVNFGAFQAYDVEPATIPDVFAQRPVVLYGKWKGDPEGVIEVHGKSGSKDYSQKFDVSDVIFDESNKALRYLWARNRIQTLSDFAAFQGAMQTKEAITELGLRYSLLTKYTSFVAVDDVVRNKDGELIEVKQPLPLPKGVSNFAVGGMIPTTPEPEMYLLLLVLCGGCIWWGMQHRRTPQGGRS
;
A
#
# COMPACT_ATOMS: atom_id res chain seq x y z
N PRO A 1 38.70 20.57 -6.95
CA PRO A 1 37.66 21.60 -6.73
C PRO A 1 36.52 21.12 -5.81
N GLU A 2 35.80 20.05 -6.14
CA GLU A 2 34.67 19.56 -5.33
C GLU A 2 35.09 18.91 -4.00
N ALA A 3 36.22 18.19 -3.98
CA ALA A 3 36.79 17.64 -2.75
C ALA A 3 37.25 18.75 -1.77
N GLU A 4 37.79 19.86 -2.28
CA GLU A 4 38.20 21.02 -1.47
C GLU A 4 36.99 21.72 -0.83
N ARG A 5 35.89 21.86 -1.60
CA ARG A 5 34.62 22.41 -1.11
C ARG A 5 34.00 21.50 -0.05
N PHE A 6 33.98 20.19 -0.29
CA PHE A 6 33.48 19.22 0.68
C PHE A 6 34.30 19.24 1.97
N ARG A 7 35.62 19.34 1.84
CA ARG A 7 36.55 19.47 2.96
C ARG A 7 36.27 20.75 3.78
N GLN A 8 36.26 21.92 3.14
CA GLN A 8 35.90 23.18 3.81
C GLN A 8 34.51 23.12 4.47
N TYR A 9 33.58 22.36 3.89
CA TYR A 9 32.24 22.13 4.42
C TYR A 9 32.24 21.29 5.72
N ILE A 10 33.04 20.22 5.82
CA ILE A 10 33.07 19.33 7.01
C ILE A 10 34.07 19.74 8.09
N GLU A 11 35.00 20.66 7.79
CA GLU A 11 36.12 21.01 8.68
C GLU A 11 35.75 21.91 9.86
N SER A 12 34.54 22.46 9.89
CA SER A 12 34.14 23.42 10.94
C SER A 12 32.72 23.16 11.43
N PRO A 13 32.51 22.12 12.25
CA PRO A 13 31.28 21.98 13.00
C PRO A 13 31.15 23.15 13.99
N VAL A 14 30.03 23.85 13.92
CA VAL A 14 29.71 25.00 14.77
C VAL A 14 29.11 24.54 16.09
N LEU A 15 28.35 23.45 16.09
CA LEU A 15 27.75 22.86 17.28
C LEU A 15 27.74 21.34 17.16
N THR A 16 28.27 20.65 18.17
CA THR A 16 28.35 19.17 18.22
C THR A 16 27.69 18.59 19.45
N GLY A 17 27.37 17.29 19.39
CA GLY A 17 26.79 16.58 20.54
C GLY A 17 25.46 17.17 20.98
N ILE A 18 24.60 17.45 20.01
CA ILE A 18 23.36 18.19 20.23
C ILE A 18 22.33 17.31 20.91
N GLU A 19 21.84 17.79 22.05
CA GLU A 19 20.75 17.18 22.80
C GLU A 19 19.60 18.18 22.95
N VAL A 20 18.37 17.70 22.81
CA VAL A 20 17.18 18.55 22.95
C VAL A 20 16.30 17.97 24.05
N ASN A 21 16.06 18.79 25.06
CA ASN A 21 15.17 18.49 26.17
C ASN A 21 13.87 19.27 26.00
N PHE A 22 12.75 18.55 25.89
CA PHE A 22 11.43 19.15 25.72
C PHE A 22 10.76 19.54 27.05
N GLY A 23 11.31 19.13 28.21
CA GLY A 23 10.76 19.49 29.51
C GLY A 23 9.29 19.10 29.66
N ALA A 24 8.41 20.08 29.92
CA ALA A 24 6.97 19.89 30.01
C ALA A 24 6.25 19.81 28.64
N PHE A 25 6.93 20.20 27.56
CA PHE A 25 6.34 20.21 26.22
C PHE A 25 6.20 18.78 25.68
N GLN A 26 4.96 18.38 25.36
CA GLN A 26 4.65 17.01 24.95
C GLN A 26 4.93 16.75 23.47
N ALA A 27 6.20 16.82 23.07
CA ALA A 27 6.64 16.50 21.72
C ALA A 27 6.62 14.98 21.44
N TYR A 28 6.23 14.59 20.23
CA TYR A 28 6.29 13.22 19.72
C TYR A 28 6.55 13.23 18.21
N ASP A 29 6.88 12.07 17.63
CA ASP A 29 7.23 11.93 16.22
C ASP A 29 8.33 12.93 15.79
N VAL A 30 9.37 13.11 16.62
CA VAL A 30 10.46 14.06 16.34
C VAL A 30 11.43 13.46 15.32
N GLU A 31 11.78 14.26 14.32
CA GLU A 31 12.71 13.93 13.24
C GLU A 31 13.81 14.99 13.10
N PRO A 32 15.06 14.58 12.82
CA PRO A 32 15.56 13.20 12.82
C PRO A 32 15.67 12.63 14.24
N ALA A 33 15.61 11.30 14.36
CA ALA A 33 15.73 10.59 15.65
C ALA A 33 17.09 10.79 16.34
N THR A 34 18.17 10.90 15.57
CA THR A 34 19.49 11.32 16.06
C THR A 34 19.82 12.67 15.45
N ILE A 35 20.09 13.65 16.31
CA ILE A 35 20.35 15.02 15.88
C ILE A 35 21.80 15.10 15.39
N PRO A 36 22.02 15.45 14.11
CA PRO A 36 23.37 15.59 13.57
C PRO A 36 24.03 16.88 14.05
N ASP A 37 25.36 16.94 13.95
CA ASP A 37 26.12 18.16 14.21
C ASP A 37 25.77 19.28 13.21
N VAL A 38 25.80 20.53 13.69
CA VAL A 38 25.57 21.73 12.88
C VAL A 38 26.89 22.19 12.26
N PHE A 39 26.89 22.38 10.95
CA PHE A 39 28.02 22.93 10.20
C PHE A 39 27.69 24.34 9.72
N ALA A 40 28.71 25.18 9.50
CA ALA A 40 28.54 26.60 9.19
C ALA A 40 27.64 26.91 7.99
N GLN A 41 27.46 25.96 7.06
CA GLN A 41 26.70 26.13 5.83
C GLN A 41 25.38 25.34 5.77
N ARG A 42 25.04 24.58 6.83
CA ARG A 42 23.82 23.74 6.82
C ARG A 42 23.11 23.81 8.17
N PRO A 43 21.89 24.38 8.22
CA PRO A 43 21.10 24.34 9.43
C PRO A 43 20.64 22.91 9.72
N VAL A 44 20.53 22.59 11.01
CA VAL A 44 19.83 21.40 11.46
C VAL A 44 18.40 21.81 11.77
N VAL A 45 17.45 21.13 11.14
CA VAL A 45 16.02 21.41 11.31
C VAL A 45 15.39 20.20 11.97
N LEU A 46 14.77 20.43 13.12
CA LEU A 46 13.99 19.42 13.84
C LEU A 46 12.52 19.63 13.52
N TYR A 47 11.85 18.56 13.10
CA TYR A 47 10.41 18.55 12.88
C TYR A 47 9.78 17.66 13.94
N GLY A 48 8.67 18.07 14.53
CA GLY A 48 7.97 17.27 15.52
C GLY A 48 6.50 17.60 15.55
N LYS A 49 5.74 16.73 16.21
CA LYS A 49 4.35 16.96 16.56
C LYS A 49 4.25 17.14 18.07
N TRP A 50 3.18 17.73 18.55
CA TRP A 50 2.92 17.82 19.98
C TRP A 50 1.44 17.57 20.28
N LYS A 51 1.15 17.29 21.55
CA LYS A 51 -0.21 17.09 22.06
C LYS A 51 -0.48 18.07 23.19
N GLY A 52 -1.74 18.48 23.31
CA GLY A 52 -2.15 19.46 24.33
C GLY A 52 -1.71 20.88 23.99
N ASP A 53 -1.75 21.72 25.01
CA ASP A 53 -1.37 23.13 24.90
C ASP A 53 0.16 23.27 24.85
N PRO A 54 0.69 24.21 24.04
CA PRO A 54 2.13 24.42 23.91
C PRO A 54 2.66 25.11 25.17
N GLU A 55 2.93 24.35 26.22
CA GLU A 55 3.46 24.87 27.47
C GLU A 55 4.89 24.40 27.72
N GLY A 56 5.69 25.26 28.34
CA GLY A 56 7.03 24.93 28.82
C GLY A 56 8.15 25.53 27.98
N VAL A 57 9.36 24.99 28.19
CA VAL A 57 10.59 25.47 27.57
C VAL A 57 11.32 24.30 26.95
N ILE A 58 11.65 24.44 25.66
CA ILE A 58 12.56 23.52 24.96
C ILE A 58 13.99 24.03 25.17
N GLU A 59 14.86 23.16 25.67
CA GLU A 59 16.26 23.48 25.91
C GLU A 59 17.15 22.66 24.96
N VAL A 60 18.03 23.35 24.24
CA VAL A 60 19.00 22.76 23.33
C VAL A 60 20.38 22.88 23.94
N HIS A 61 21.06 21.75 24.11
CA HIS A 61 22.42 21.65 24.63
C HIS A 61 23.37 21.14 23.54
N GLY A 62 24.65 21.49 23.67
CA GLY A 62 25.71 20.96 22.82
C GLY A 62 27.04 21.62 23.11
N LYS A 63 28.01 21.44 22.22
CA LYS A 63 29.35 22.06 22.33
C LYS A 63 29.69 22.90 21.11
N SER A 64 30.01 24.16 21.35
CA SER A 64 30.48 25.10 20.32
C SER A 64 31.97 25.36 20.54
N GLY A 65 32.81 24.68 19.76
CA GLY A 65 34.26 24.68 19.97
C GLY A 65 34.62 24.06 21.33
N SER A 66 35.21 24.84 22.23
CA SER A 66 35.58 24.40 23.59
C SER A 66 34.57 24.80 24.68
N LYS A 67 33.48 25.46 24.32
CA LYS A 67 32.47 25.96 25.27
C LYS A 67 31.19 25.13 25.17
N ASP A 68 30.58 24.88 26.32
CA ASP A 68 29.23 24.35 26.37
C ASP A 68 28.24 25.41 25.86
N TYR A 69 27.29 24.98 25.06
CA TYR A 69 26.24 25.80 24.48
C TYR A 69 24.90 25.35 25.05
N SER A 70 24.09 26.31 25.49
CA SER A 70 22.72 26.07 25.95
C SER A 70 21.83 27.20 25.48
N GLN A 71 20.70 26.85 24.86
CA GLN A 71 19.70 27.80 24.40
C GLN A 71 18.30 27.33 24.80
N LYS A 72 17.50 28.26 25.32
CA LYS A 72 16.12 28.03 25.73
C LYS A 72 15.15 28.67 24.73
N PHE A 73 14.09 27.95 24.42
CA PHE A 73 12.99 28.39 23.58
C PHE A 73 11.68 28.23 24.36
N ASP A 74 11.05 29.34 24.69
CA ASP A 74 9.71 29.32 25.29
C ASP A 74 8.68 29.05 24.20
N VAL A 75 7.85 28.02 24.39
CA VAL A 75 6.82 27.62 23.42
C VAL A 75 5.44 28.17 23.77
N SER A 76 5.31 28.82 24.93
CA SER A 76 4.04 29.35 25.44
C SER A 76 3.47 30.47 24.55
N ASP A 77 4.34 31.19 23.84
CA ASP A 77 3.97 32.28 22.94
C ASP A 77 3.71 31.82 21.50
N VAL A 78 3.71 30.50 21.21
CA VAL A 78 3.51 30.00 19.85
C VAL A 78 2.06 30.17 19.42
N ILE A 79 1.84 31.09 18.47
CA ILE A 79 0.53 31.31 17.87
C ILE A 79 0.29 30.28 16.76
N PHE A 80 -0.81 29.54 16.87
CA PHE A 80 -1.29 28.69 15.77
C PHE A 80 -1.75 29.58 14.61
N ASP A 81 -1.03 29.49 13.50
CA ASP A 81 -1.42 30.12 12.24
C ASP A 81 -1.79 29.04 11.22
N GLU A 82 -2.93 29.22 10.55
CA GLU A 82 -3.37 28.40 9.44
C GLU A 82 -2.39 28.46 8.25
N SER A 83 -1.54 29.48 8.17
CA SER A 83 -0.42 29.54 7.22
C SER A 83 0.61 28.42 7.45
N ASN A 84 0.72 27.91 8.68
CA ASN A 84 1.68 26.86 9.06
C ASN A 84 1.25 25.45 8.65
N LYS A 85 0.15 25.29 7.90
CA LYS A 85 -0.29 23.99 7.35
C LYS A 85 0.81 23.28 6.56
N ALA A 86 1.69 24.04 5.91
CA ALA A 86 2.83 23.52 5.16
C ALA A 86 3.81 22.69 6.03
N LEU A 87 3.97 23.02 7.32
CA LEU A 87 4.87 22.32 8.24
C LEU A 87 4.53 20.84 8.37
N ARG A 88 3.24 20.49 8.29
CA ARG A 88 2.77 19.10 8.35
C ARG A 88 3.30 18.28 7.18
N TYR A 89 3.36 18.87 5.99
CA TYR A 89 3.90 18.23 4.80
C TYR A 89 5.44 18.15 4.83
N LEU A 90 6.11 19.14 5.42
CA LEU A 90 7.57 19.10 5.60
C LEU A 90 7.97 17.96 6.54
N TRP A 91 7.29 17.82 7.68
CA TRP A 91 7.47 16.67 8.58
C TRP A 91 7.25 15.34 7.85
N ALA A 92 6.12 15.21 7.13
CA ALA A 92 5.78 13.97 6.44
C ALA A 92 6.80 13.59 5.36
N ARG A 93 7.26 14.57 4.57
CA ARG A 93 8.30 14.36 3.56
C ARG A 93 9.62 13.94 4.18
N ASN A 94 10.04 14.58 5.27
CA ASN A 94 11.27 14.22 5.97
C ASN A 94 11.19 12.80 6.55
N ARG A 95 10.08 12.45 7.19
CA ARG A 95 9.84 11.08 7.70
C ARG A 95 9.87 10.04 6.57
N ILE A 96 9.22 10.32 5.43
CA ILE A 96 9.24 9.43 4.26
C ILE A 96 10.65 9.26 3.72
N GLN A 97 11.45 10.35 3.66
CA GLN A 97 12.84 10.29 3.23
C GLN A 97 13.66 9.40 4.17
N THR A 98 13.61 9.65 5.48
CA THR A 98 14.31 8.83 6.49
C THR A 98 13.96 7.35 6.36
N LEU A 99 12.65 7.03 6.28
CA LEU A 99 12.19 5.65 6.08
C LEU A 99 12.71 5.08 4.75
N SER A 100 12.69 5.85 3.67
CA SER A 100 13.18 5.40 2.36
C SER A 100 14.68 5.08 2.39
N ASP A 101 15.46 5.90 3.10
CA ASP A 101 16.90 5.70 3.28
C ASP A 101 17.17 4.41 4.08
N PHE A 102 16.46 4.17 5.18
CA PHE A 102 16.59 2.92 5.97
C PHE A 102 16.13 1.67 5.22
N ALA A 103 15.08 1.77 4.40
CA ALA A 103 14.55 0.64 3.60
C ALA A 103 15.60 0.05 2.66
N ALA A 104 16.56 0.87 2.20
CA ALA A 104 17.67 0.41 1.36
C ALA A 104 18.64 -0.52 2.11
N PHE A 105 18.71 -0.45 3.44
CA PHE A 105 19.69 -1.19 4.25
C PHE A 105 19.11 -2.38 5.04
N GLN A 106 17.92 -2.28 5.64
CA GLN A 106 17.42 -3.26 6.63
C GLN A 106 16.26 -4.16 6.14
N GLY A 107 15.87 -4.04 4.85
CA GLY A 107 14.78 -4.84 4.26
C GLY A 107 13.48 -4.04 4.12
N ALA A 108 12.83 -4.21 2.97
CA ALA A 108 11.86 -3.23 2.48
C ALA A 108 10.43 -3.38 3.03
N MET A 109 10.05 -4.50 3.65
CA MET A 109 8.64 -4.83 3.83
C MET A 109 7.93 -3.94 4.86
N GLN A 110 8.45 -3.85 6.09
CA GLN A 110 7.85 -3.01 7.14
C GLN A 110 7.92 -1.52 6.78
N THR A 111 9.01 -1.10 6.13
CA THR A 111 9.21 0.29 5.75
C THR A 111 8.33 0.72 4.57
N LYS A 112 8.03 -0.20 3.64
CA LYS A 112 7.12 0.04 2.52
C LYS A 112 5.71 0.36 3.00
N GLU A 113 5.19 -0.38 3.98
CA GLU A 113 3.86 -0.16 4.53
C GLU A 113 3.77 1.23 5.18
N ALA A 114 4.75 1.58 6.02
CA ALA A 114 4.82 2.90 6.65
C ALA A 114 4.91 4.06 5.65
N ILE A 115 5.73 3.92 4.59
CA ILE A 115 5.84 4.95 3.53
C ILE A 115 4.53 5.08 2.74
N THR A 116 3.86 3.96 2.47
CA THR A 116 2.57 3.97 1.75
C THR A 116 1.50 4.65 2.59
N GLU A 117 1.41 4.32 3.88
CA GLU A 117 0.46 4.92 4.80
C GLU A 117 0.66 6.43 4.93
N LEU A 118 1.91 6.89 5.10
CA LEU A 118 2.22 8.32 5.15
C LEU A 118 1.89 9.02 3.83
N GLY A 119 2.19 8.39 2.69
CA GLY A 119 1.84 8.90 1.37
C GLY A 119 0.34 9.10 1.20
N LEU A 120 -0.47 8.13 1.60
CA LEU A 120 -1.93 8.22 1.55
C LEU A 120 -2.47 9.27 2.54
N ARG A 121 -2.03 9.22 3.80
CA ARG A 121 -2.50 10.10 4.89
C ARG A 121 -2.26 11.58 4.58
N TYR A 122 -1.10 11.91 4.00
CA TYR A 122 -0.72 13.28 3.67
C TYR A 122 -0.92 13.62 2.19
N SER A 123 -1.52 12.72 1.39
CA SER A 123 -1.66 12.90 -0.05
C SER A 123 -0.34 13.32 -0.71
N LEU A 124 0.73 12.56 -0.44
CA LEU A 124 2.07 12.76 -0.97
C LEU A 124 2.41 11.63 -1.94
N LEU A 125 3.02 11.99 -3.08
CA LEU A 125 3.57 11.03 -4.01
C LEU A 125 4.84 10.42 -3.42
N THR A 126 4.91 9.10 -3.39
CA THR A 126 6.04 8.32 -2.88
C THR A 126 6.41 7.23 -3.89
N LYS A 127 7.48 6.47 -3.62
CA LYS A 127 7.85 5.31 -4.45
C LYS A 127 6.72 4.26 -4.56
N TYR A 128 5.76 4.28 -3.64
CA TYR A 128 4.69 3.27 -3.54
C TYR A 128 3.28 3.85 -3.76
N THR A 129 3.14 5.13 -4.10
CA THR A 129 1.84 5.79 -4.29
C THR A 129 1.84 6.61 -5.59
N SER A 130 0.70 6.68 -6.25
CA SER A 130 0.48 7.48 -7.46
C SER A 130 -0.87 8.19 -7.40
N PHE A 131 -0.96 9.37 -8.00
CA PHE A 131 -2.24 10.03 -8.21
C PHE A 131 -2.87 9.49 -9.49
N VAL A 132 -4.09 8.96 -9.37
CA VAL A 132 -4.88 8.50 -10.51
C VAL A 132 -6.12 9.38 -10.58
N ALA A 133 -6.33 10.02 -11.72
CA ALA A 133 -7.57 10.76 -12.00
C ALA A 133 -8.53 9.82 -12.73
N VAL A 134 -9.73 9.65 -12.19
CA VAL A 134 -10.82 8.91 -12.85
C VAL A 134 -11.81 9.96 -13.38
N ASP A 135 -12.04 9.96 -14.69
CA ASP A 135 -13.04 10.81 -15.33
C ASP A 135 -14.33 10.01 -15.51
N ASP A 136 -15.32 10.27 -14.66
CA ASP A 136 -16.64 9.63 -14.71
C ASP A 136 -17.51 10.31 -15.77
N VAL A 137 -17.28 9.97 -17.04
CA VAL A 137 -18.16 10.39 -18.12
C VAL A 137 -19.43 9.54 -18.07
N VAL A 138 -20.48 10.09 -17.44
CA VAL A 138 -21.84 9.52 -17.50
C VAL A 138 -22.32 9.56 -18.95
N ARG A 139 -22.20 8.43 -19.66
CA ARG A 139 -22.61 8.28 -21.06
C ARG A 139 -24.12 8.28 -21.26
N ASN A 140 -24.91 8.07 -20.20
CA ASN A 140 -26.36 8.08 -20.26
C ASN A 140 -26.93 9.03 -19.19
N LYS A 141 -27.18 10.29 -19.57
CA LYS A 141 -27.75 11.31 -18.68
C LYS A 141 -29.27 11.21 -18.57
N ASP A 142 -29.93 10.55 -19.52
CA ASP A 142 -31.39 10.57 -19.68
C ASP A 142 -32.07 9.23 -19.35
N GLY A 143 -31.31 8.20 -18.96
CA GLY A 143 -31.84 6.93 -18.43
C GLY A 143 -32.45 5.98 -19.46
N GLU A 144 -32.61 6.38 -20.72
CA GLU A 144 -33.04 5.48 -21.79
C GLU A 144 -31.89 4.58 -22.23
N LEU A 145 -31.96 3.30 -21.89
CA LEU A 145 -31.07 2.27 -22.41
C LEU A 145 -31.51 1.91 -23.82
N ILE A 146 -30.81 2.43 -24.83
CA ILE A 146 -30.99 1.97 -26.20
C ILE A 146 -30.28 0.63 -26.35
N GLU A 147 -31.04 -0.45 -26.36
CA GLU A 147 -30.52 -1.78 -26.65
C GLU A 147 -30.16 -1.85 -28.15
N VAL A 148 -28.88 -1.66 -28.45
CA VAL A 148 -28.34 -1.86 -29.80
C VAL A 148 -27.90 -3.31 -29.93
N LYS A 149 -28.65 -4.11 -30.70
CA LYS A 149 -28.23 -5.46 -31.08
C LYS A 149 -27.06 -5.37 -32.06
N GLN A 150 -25.84 -5.33 -31.51
CA GLN A 150 -24.63 -5.29 -32.32
C GLN A 150 -24.44 -6.65 -33.03
N PRO A 151 -24.44 -6.71 -34.36
CA PRO A 151 -24.11 -7.94 -35.06
C PRO A 151 -22.65 -8.31 -34.72
N LEU A 152 -22.42 -9.59 -34.45
CA LEU A 152 -21.09 -10.17 -34.28
C LEU A 152 -20.66 -10.74 -35.64
N PRO A 153 -20.06 -9.94 -36.54
CA PRO A 153 -19.56 -10.47 -37.79
C PRO A 153 -18.42 -11.44 -37.49
N LEU A 154 -18.37 -12.53 -38.26
CA LEU A 154 -17.25 -13.45 -38.17
C LEU A 154 -15.96 -12.75 -38.63
N PRO A 155 -14.84 -12.92 -37.91
CA PRO A 155 -13.54 -12.43 -38.35
C PRO A 155 -13.24 -12.86 -39.79
N LYS A 156 -12.54 -12.01 -40.56
CA LYS A 156 -12.14 -12.38 -41.93
C LYS A 156 -11.27 -13.65 -41.89
N GLY A 157 -11.74 -14.71 -42.55
CA GLY A 157 -11.00 -15.96 -42.72
C GLY A 157 -11.42 -17.13 -41.82
N VAL A 158 -12.40 -16.97 -40.92
CA VAL A 158 -12.99 -18.12 -40.21
C VAL A 158 -14.19 -18.68 -40.97
N SER A 159 -14.27 -20.01 -41.05
CA SER A 159 -15.42 -20.69 -41.65
C SER A 159 -16.61 -20.68 -40.69
N ASN A 160 -17.83 -20.74 -41.23
CA ASN A 160 -19.07 -20.80 -40.44
C ASN A 160 -19.17 -22.04 -39.53
N PHE A 161 -18.29 -23.04 -39.69
CA PHE A 161 -18.21 -24.22 -38.82
C PHE A 161 -17.51 -23.96 -37.49
N ALA A 162 -16.81 -22.83 -37.34
CA ALA A 162 -16.15 -22.45 -36.09
C ALA A 162 -17.13 -21.89 -35.03
N VAL A 163 -18.36 -21.57 -35.44
CA VAL A 163 -19.44 -21.19 -34.53
C VAL A 163 -20.11 -22.48 -34.06
N GLY A 164 -19.96 -22.81 -32.77
CA GLY A 164 -20.50 -24.02 -32.18
C GLY A 164 -22.01 -24.15 -32.37
N GLY A 165 -22.42 -24.91 -33.39
CA GLY A 165 -23.78 -25.39 -33.53
C GLY A 165 -24.07 -26.47 -32.50
N MET A 166 -25.30 -26.51 -31.98
CA MET A 166 -25.77 -27.61 -31.14
C MET A 166 -25.56 -28.92 -31.92
N ILE A 167 -24.66 -29.78 -31.44
CA ILE A 167 -24.62 -31.17 -31.86
C ILE A 167 -25.97 -31.75 -31.40
N PRO A 168 -26.85 -32.21 -32.31
CA PRO A 168 -28.07 -32.86 -31.89
C PRO A 168 -27.64 -34.09 -31.09
N THR A 169 -27.90 -34.08 -29.78
CA THR A 169 -27.66 -35.22 -28.88
C THR A 169 -28.68 -36.33 -29.11
N THR A 170 -29.02 -36.59 -30.38
CA THR A 170 -29.85 -37.71 -30.77
C THR A 170 -29.05 -38.97 -30.47
N PRO A 171 -29.51 -39.86 -29.57
CA PRO A 171 -28.78 -41.08 -29.27
C PRO A 171 -28.64 -41.91 -30.55
N GLU A 172 -27.40 -42.21 -30.94
CA GLU A 172 -27.08 -43.09 -32.06
C GLU A 172 -27.77 -44.46 -31.86
N PRO A 173 -28.25 -45.13 -32.92
CA PRO A 173 -29.02 -46.39 -32.81
C PRO A 173 -28.31 -47.49 -31.99
N GLU A 174 -26.98 -47.47 -31.91
CA GLU A 174 -26.19 -48.40 -31.10
C GLU A 174 -26.37 -48.20 -29.58
N MET A 175 -26.69 -46.99 -29.14
CA MET A 175 -26.91 -46.68 -27.72
C MET A 175 -28.19 -47.33 -27.18
N TYR A 176 -29.21 -47.50 -28.02
CA TYR A 176 -30.43 -48.24 -27.66
C TYR A 176 -30.17 -49.75 -27.50
N LEU A 177 -29.28 -50.32 -28.30
CA LEU A 177 -28.88 -51.72 -28.18
C LEU A 177 -28.17 -51.97 -26.84
N LEU A 178 -27.29 -51.06 -26.41
CA LEU A 178 -26.62 -51.16 -25.11
C LEU A 178 -27.61 -51.09 -23.93
N LEU A 179 -28.60 -50.22 -23.99
CA LEU A 179 -29.65 -50.13 -22.97
C LEU A 179 -30.48 -51.41 -22.88
N LEU A 180 -30.84 -52.01 -24.01
CA LEU A 180 -31.59 -53.27 -24.03
C LEU A 180 -30.79 -54.44 -23.44
N VAL A 181 -29.48 -54.52 -23.72
CA VAL A 181 -28.60 -55.54 -23.13
C VAL A 181 -28.49 -55.37 -21.62
N LEU A 182 -28.33 -54.14 -21.13
CA LEU A 182 -28.28 -53.86 -19.69
C LEU A 182 -29.60 -54.21 -18.98
N CYS A 183 -30.74 -53.80 -19.55
CA CYS A 183 -32.04 -54.17 -19.00
C CYS A 183 -32.27 -55.68 -18.98
N GLY A 184 -31.88 -56.39 -20.04
CA GLY A 184 -31.93 -57.85 -20.11
C GLY A 184 -31.09 -58.51 -19.01
N GLY A 185 -29.87 -58.02 -18.79
CA GLY A 185 -28.97 -58.50 -17.72
C GLY A 185 -29.54 -58.29 -16.32
N CYS A 186 -30.13 -57.12 -16.04
CA CYS A 186 -30.74 -56.82 -14.74
C CYS A 186 -31.95 -57.72 -14.45
N ILE A 187 -32.79 -57.99 -15.46
CA ILE A 187 -33.95 -58.89 -15.31
C ILE A 187 -33.46 -60.32 -15.05
N TRP A 188 -32.46 -60.79 -15.79
CA TRP A 188 -31.88 -62.12 -15.60
C TRP A 188 -31.28 -62.29 -14.20
N TRP A 189 -30.51 -61.30 -13.72
CA TRP A 189 -29.95 -61.31 -12.37
C TRP A 189 -31.06 -61.28 -11.30
N GLY A 190 -32.10 -60.46 -11.47
CA GLY A 190 -33.24 -60.41 -10.57
C GLY A 190 -34.02 -61.74 -10.49
N MET A 191 -34.13 -62.46 -11.60
CA MET A 191 -34.75 -63.79 -11.63
C MET A 191 -33.87 -64.86 -10.96
N GLN A 192 -32.54 -64.72 -11.03
CA GLN A 192 -31.60 -65.64 -10.39
C GLN A 192 -31.61 -65.50 -8.86
N HIS A 193 -31.72 -64.28 -8.33
CA HIS A 193 -31.83 -64.05 -6.88
C HIS A 193 -33.18 -64.42 -6.27
N ARG A 194 -34.25 -64.50 -7.09
CA ARG A 194 -35.56 -64.99 -6.63
C ARG A 194 -35.64 -66.52 -6.51
N ARG A 195 -34.63 -67.27 -6.99
CA ARG A 195 -34.61 -68.74 -6.98
C ARG A 195 -33.81 -69.37 -5.84
N THR A 196 -33.28 -68.60 -4.89
CA THR A 196 -32.66 -69.14 -3.65
C THR A 196 -33.64 -69.06 -2.48
N PRO A 197 -34.26 -70.16 -2.03
CA PRO A 197 -35.03 -70.17 -0.79
C PRO A 197 -34.06 -70.14 0.42
N GLN A 198 -34.35 -69.28 1.38
CA GLN A 198 -33.81 -69.37 2.74
C GLN A 198 -34.41 -70.60 3.46
N GLY A 199 -33.55 -71.35 4.13
CA GLY A 199 -33.89 -72.24 5.24
C GLY A 199 -32.57 -72.71 5.85
N GLY A 200 -32.32 -72.69 7.15
CA GLY A 200 -33.04 -72.32 8.35
C GLY A 200 -32.08 -72.60 9.51
N ARG A 201 -32.16 -71.82 10.59
CA ARG A 201 -31.33 -71.93 11.81
C ARG A 201 -31.43 -73.33 12.48
N SER A 202 -30.29 -73.85 12.93
CA SER A 202 -30.01 -74.33 14.31
C SER A 202 -28.56 -74.80 14.39
#